data_AF-A0A4Q0V8L3-F1
#
_entry.id   AF-A0A4Q0V8L3-F1
#
_cell.length_a   1.000
_cell.length_b   1.000
_cell.length_c   1.000
_cell.angle_alpha   90.00
_cell.angle_beta   90.00
_cell.angle_gamma   90.00
#
_symmetry.space_group_name_H-M   'P 1'
#
loop_
_entity.id
_entity.type
_entity.pdbx_description
1 polymer ?
#
loop_
_entity_poly.entity_id
_entity_poly.type
_entity_poly.pdbx_seq_one_letter_code
_entity_poly.pdbx_strand_id
1 'polypeptide(L)'
;MNMKEEDKNNFLMKDMLLIYRNRYNLSLKIEYDCFDKKYMDNNAKILSDTIYKSYQIPKDYFGIIVSFKKDIEKNNFYYEHAGINKGKIKSYKYEIYELSEKEKLFNEIYDDINEALINKFNIKDNNEDIKYKSFYKKESCGKVIIEHDFNEIIFKSDKRAINIQNFIRTILDYEGFLIRVQIIKSNN
;
A
#
# COMPACT_ATOMS: atom_id res chain seq x y z
N MET A 1 21.95 -3.00 24.72
CA MET A 1 21.94 -3.90 23.55
C MET A 1 21.46 -3.06 22.38
N ASN A 2 22.39 -2.47 21.64
CA ASN A 2 22.10 -1.54 20.56
C ASN A 2 21.59 -2.34 19.36
N MET A 3 20.31 -2.19 19.02
CA MET A 3 19.82 -2.57 17.71
C MET A 3 20.66 -1.81 16.69
N LYS A 4 21.44 -2.54 15.89
CA LYS A 4 22.28 -1.97 14.85
C LYS A 4 21.41 -1.21 13.86
N GLU A 5 21.90 -0.06 13.42
CA GLU A 5 21.29 0.81 12.40
C GLU A 5 21.06 0.12 11.04
N GLU A 6 21.48 -1.13 10.87
CA GLU A 6 21.32 -1.93 9.65
C GLU A 6 19.86 -2.35 9.37
N ASP A 7 18.97 -2.36 10.38
CA ASP A 7 17.55 -2.70 10.17
C ASP A 7 16.69 -1.53 9.66
N LYS A 8 17.21 -0.29 9.67
CA LYS A 8 16.42 0.91 9.32
C LYS A 8 16.32 1.22 7.82
N ASN A 9 17.19 0.67 6.97
CA ASN A 9 17.37 1.18 5.59
C ASN A 9 17.15 0.16 4.45
N ASN A 10 16.36 -0.89 4.67
CA ASN A 10 15.95 -1.80 3.59
C ASN A 10 14.50 -1.59 3.12
N PHE A 11 13.94 -0.41 3.40
CA PHE A 11 12.65 0.00 2.88
C PHE A 11 12.83 0.62 1.49
N LEU A 12 12.12 0.07 0.51
CA LEU A 12 12.30 0.42 -0.89
C LEU A 12 11.43 1.61 -1.24
N MET A 13 11.96 2.50 -2.07
CA MET A 13 11.17 3.61 -2.62
C MET A 13 10.08 3.14 -3.60
N LYS A 14 10.13 1.88 -4.06
CA LYS A 14 9.10 1.28 -4.93
C LYS A 14 9.16 -0.25 -4.87
N ASP A 15 8.01 -0.91 -4.85
CA ASP A 15 7.89 -2.35 -5.12
C ASP A 15 6.51 -2.72 -5.65
N MET A 16 6.39 -3.96 -6.12
CA MET A 16 5.14 -4.60 -6.49
C MET A 16 5.05 -5.96 -5.80
N LEU A 17 3.99 -6.15 -5.03
CA LEU A 17 3.62 -7.41 -4.39
C LEU A 17 2.50 -8.06 -5.18
N LEU A 18 2.73 -9.28 -5.68
CA LEU A 18 1.70 -10.12 -6.29
C LEU A 18 1.26 -11.17 -5.30
N ILE A 19 -0.05 -11.31 -5.11
CA ILE A 19 -0.66 -12.23 -4.17
C ILE A 19 -1.52 -13.22 -4.93
N TYR A 20 -1.26 -14.50 -4.67
CA TYR A 20 -1.82 -15.62 -5.38
C TYR A 20 -2.63 -16.51 -4.45
N ARG A 21 -3.75 -17.03 -4.96
CA ARG A 21 -4.60 -18.04 -4.30
C ARG A 21 -4.63 -19.33 -5.12
N ASN A 22 -5.07 -20.43 -4.49
CA ASN A 22 -5.43 -21.69 -5.15
C ASN A 22 -4.55 -22.08 -6.36
N ARG A 23 -3.33 -22.54 -6.11
CA ARG A 23 -2.39 -23.00 -7.16
C ARG A 23 -1.88 -21.87 -8.09
N TYR A 24 -1.48 -20.74 -7.52
CA TYR A 24 -0.86 -19.61 -8.24
C TYR A 24 -1.78 -18.79 -9.16
N ASN A 25 -3.08 -18.78 -8.89
CA ASN A 25 -3.98 -17.82 -9.54
C ASN A 25 -3.72 -16.43 -8.97
N LEU A 26 -3.24 -15.49 -9.80
CA LEU A 26 -3.03 -14.12 -9.38
C LEU A 26 -4.37 -13.49 -9.01
N SER A 27 -4.48 -12.98 -7.80
CA SER A 27 -5.76 -12.47 -7.29
C SER A 27 -5.67 -11.04 -6.79
N LEU A 28 -4.47 -10.58 -6.42
CA LEU A 28 -4.26 -9.23 -5.91
C LEU A 28 -2.86 -8.72 -6.27
N LYS A 29 -2.78 -7.44 -6.64
CA LYS A 29 -1.55 -6.72 -6.96
C LYS A 29 -1.50 -5.47 -6.09
N ILE A 30 -0.42 -5.32 -5.32
CA ILE A 30 -0.15 -4.12 -4.53
C ILE A 30 1.10 -3.46 -5.11
N GLU A 31 0.97 -2.22 -5.58
CA GLU A 31 2.09 -1.40 -6.01
C GLU A 31 2.24 -0.23 -5.05
N TYR A 32 3.47 0.07 -4.64
CA TYR A 32 3.72 1.27 -3.85
C TYR A 32 4.95 2.04 -4.34
N ASP A 33 4.93 3.34 -4.09
CA ASP A 33 5.97 4.31 -4.43
C ASP A 33 6.12 5.31 -3.27
N CYS A 34 7.32 5.46 -2.70
CA CYS A 34 7.69 6.49 -1.75
C CYS A 34 8.50 7.58 -2.43
N PHE A 35 8.20 8.83 -2.10
CA PHE A 35 8.82 10.00 -2.71
C PHE A 35 9.63 10.76 -1.65
N ASP A 36 10.86 11.13 -2.02
CA ASP A 36 11.69 12.01 -1.22
C ASP A 36 11.31 13.48 -1.44
N LYS A 37 11.88 14.35 -0.60
CA LYS A 37 11.65 15.80 -0.67
C LYS A 37 11.97 16.35 -2.05
N LYS A 38 13.11 15.95 -2.64
CA LYS A 38 13.56 16.45 -3.94
C LYS A 38 12.58 16.11 -5.05
N TYR A 39 12.00 14.91 -5.05
CA TYR A 39 10.98 14.52 -6.01
C TYR A 39 9.70 15.33 -5.83
N MET A 40 9.25 15.53 -4.58
CA MET A 40 8.02 16.26 -4.28
C MET A 40 8.14 17.77 -4.57
N ASP A 41 9.29 18.38 -4.29
CA ASP A 41 9.57 19.80 -4.56
C ASP A 41 9.58 20.09 -6.07
N ASN A 42 10.17 19.18 -6.87
CA ASN A 42 10.21 19.33 -8.33
C ASN A 42 8.87 19.03 -9.02
N ASN A 43 8.02 18.21 -8.39
CA ASN A 43 6.72 17.82 -8.90
C ASN A 43 5.58 18.44 -8.09
N ALA A 44 5.74 19.71 -7.68
CA ALA A 44 4.86 20.47 -6.79
C ALA A 44 3.35 20.45 -7.12
N LYS A 45 2.95 19.93 -8.28
CA LYS A 45 1.55 19.71 -8.67
C LYS A 45 1.01 18.44 -8.00
N ILE A 46 0.16 18.67 -7.00
CA ILE A 46 -0.93 17.85 -6.43
C ILE A 46 -0.80 16.33 -6.72
N LEU A 47 -0.78 15.49 -5.68
CA LEU A 47 -0.77 14.02 -5.79
C LEU A 47 -1.70 13.48 -6.90
N SER A 48 -2.89 14.07 -7.05
CA SER A 48 -3.80 13.79 -8.16
C SER A 48 -3.17 13.91 -9.57
N ASP A 49 -2.37 14.94 -9.86
CA ASP A 49 -1.64 15.07 -11.12
C ASP A 49 -0.61 13.94 -11.30
N THR A 50 0.06 13.53 -10.23
CA THR A 50 1.03 12.41 -10.25
C THR A 50 0.32 11.06 -10.46
N ILE A 51 -0.84 10.84 -9.84
CA ILE A 51 -1.65 9.62 -9.91
C ILE A 51 -2.33 9.48 -11.28
N TYR A 52 -2.90 10.56 -11.82
CA TYR A 52 -3.76 10.51 -13.00
C TYR A 52 -3.06 10.84 -14.32
N LYS A 53 -1.98 11.64 -14.33
CA LYS A 53 -1.26 11.92 -15.60
C LYS A 53 -0.18 10.89 -15.92
N SER A 54 0.42 10.29 -14.90
CA SER A 54 1.59 9.41 -15.08
C SER A 54 1.22 7.94 -15.24
N TYR A 55 -0.02 7.56 -14.92
CA TYR A 55 -0.44 6.16 -14.91
C TYR A 55 -1.79 5.97 -15.59
N GLN A 56 -1.78 5.16 -16.65
CA GLN A 56 -3.01 4.73 -17.29
C GLN A 56 -3.68 3.68 -16.39
N ILE A 57 -4.82 4.05 -15.80
CA ILE A 57 -5.64 3.12 -15.01
C ILE A 57 -6.32 2.15 -15.99
N PRO A 58 -6.06 0.83 -15.89
CA PRO A 58 -6.69 -0.15 -16.77
C PRO A 58 -8.23 -0.07 -16.72
N LYS A 59 -8.89 -0.31 -17.85
CA LYS A 59 -10.37 -0.28 -17.95
C LYS A 59 -11.05 -1.29 -17.05
N ASP A 60 -10.36 -2.35 -16.68
CA ASP A 60 -10.79 -3.43 -15.81
C ASP A 60 -10.30 -3.26 -14.36
N TYR A 61 -9.62 -2.15 -14.03
CA TYR A 61 -9.14 -1.91 -12.67
C TYR A 61 -10.31 -1.91 -11.68
N PHE A 62 -10.17 -2.74 -10.65
CA PHE A 62 -11.06 -2.83 -9.50
C PHE A 62 -10.20 -2.83 -8.24
N GLY A 63 -10.40 -1.87 -7.34
CA GLY A 63 -9.58 -1.73 -6.16
C GLY A 63 -9.52 -0.30 -5.64
N ILE A 64 -8.43 0.06 -4.96
CA ILE A 64 -8.24 1.39 -4.37
C ILE A 64 -6.89 1.99 -4.76
N ILE A 65 -6.79 3.31 -4.66
CA ILE A 65 -5.56 4.09 -4.70
C ILE A 65 -5.55 4.96 -3.44
N VAL A 66 -4.44 4.90 -2.71
CA VAL A 66 -4.23 5.62 -1.45
C VAL A 66 -2.95 6.43 -1.59
N SER A 67 -2.95 7.68 -1.16
CA SER A 67 -1.75 8.50 -1.28
C SER A 67 -1.72 9.59 -0.22
N PHE A 68 -0.51 10.00 0.16
CA PHE A 68 -0.35 11.16 1.03
C PHE A 68 0.86 12.00 0.64
N LYS A 69 0.84 13.27 1.03
CA LYS A 69 1.96 14.23 0.89
C LYS A 69 2.12 14.96 2.20
N LYS A 70 3.35 15.04 2.66
CA LYS A 70 3.76 15.88 3.77
C LYS A 70 4.14 17.27 3.25
N ASP A 71 3.68 18.30 3.94
CA ASP A 71 4.02 19.69 3.68
C ASP A 71 4.45 20.34 5.00
N ILE A 72 5.76 20.44 5.17
CA ILE A 72 6.37 20.96 6.39
C ILE A 72 6.08 22.46 6.55
N GLU A 73 6.01 23.22 5.44
CA GLU A 73 5.77 24.67 5.49
C GLU A 73 4.36 24.98 6.01
N LYS A 74 3.39 24.15 5.61
CA LYS A 74 2.00 24.28 6.07
C LYS A 74 1.69 23.43 7.30
N ASN A 75 2.67 22.71 7.84
CA ASN A 75 2.53 21.79 8.96
C ASN A 75 1.38 20.78 8.78
N ASN A 76 1.21 20.25 7.56
CA ASN A 76 0.12 19.35 7.22
C ASN A 76 0.56 18.08 6.49
N PHE A 77 -0.27 17.05 6.59
CA PHE A 77 -0.39 15.97 5.64
C PHE A 77 -1.63 16.18 4.77
N TYR A 78 -1.48 15.93 3.48
CA TYR A 78 -2.58 15.84 2.52
C TYR A 78 -2.82 14.37 2.21
N TYR A 79 -4.03 13.90 2.45
CA TYR A 79 -4.42 12.51 2.27
C TYR A 79 -5.47 12.37 1.17
N GLU A 80 -5.29 11.39 0.29
CA GLU A 80 -6.22 11.06 -0.79
C GLU A 80 -6.49 9.55 -0.83
N HIS A 81 -7.77 9.18 -0.90
CA HIS A 81 -8.22 7.82 -1.14
C HIS A 81 -9.24 7.80 -2.29
N ALA A 82 -9.01 6.94 -3.29
CA ALA A 82 -9.91 6.74 -4.41
C ALA A 82 -10.29 5.27 -4.56
N GLY A 83 -11.59 4.96 -4.52
CA GLY A 83 -12.13 3.65 -4.88
C GLY A 83 -12.43 3.58 -6.37
N ILE A 84 -11.94 2.56 -7.05
CA ILE A 84 -12.01 2.42 -8.51
C ILE A 84 -12.73 1.14 -8.88
N ASN A 85 -13.64 1.23 -9.84
CA ASN A 85 -14.34 0.09 -10.42
C ASN A 85 -14.51 0.27 -11.94
N LYS A 86 -14.08 -0.73 -12.70
CA LYS A 86 -14.03 -0.69 -14.18
C LYS A 86 -13.28 0.54 -14.69
N GLY A 87 -12.11 0.80 -14.09
CA GLY A 87 -11.23 1.91 -14.47
C GLY A 87 -11.78 3.31 -14.19
N LYS A 88 -12.89 3.43 -13.46
CA LYS A 88 -13.52 4.70 -13.10
C LYS A 88 -13.52 4.89 -11.60
N ILE A 89 -13.23 6.11 -11.15
CA ILE A 89 -13.37 6.51 -9.75
C ILE A 89 -14.86 6.43 -9.38
N LYS A 90 -15.17 5.74 -8.28
CA LYS A 90 -16.52 5.56 -7.73
C LYS A 90 -16.69 6.19 -6.36
N SER A 91 -15.61 6.26 -5.59
CA SER A 91 -15.54 6.99 -4.34
C SER A 91 -14.23 7.76 -4.28
N TYR A 92 -14.27 8.91 -3.63
CA TYR A 92 -13.12 9.79 -3.48
C TYR A 92 -13.20 10.48 -2.12
N LYS A 93 -12.08 10.50 -1.40
CA LYS A 93 -11.89 11.14 -0.11
C LYS A 93 -10.61 11.97 -0.18
N TYR A 94 -10.69 13.22 0.26
CA TYR A 94 -9.55 14.12 0.40
C TYR A 94 -9.63 14.77 1.77
N GLU A 95 -8.57 14.61 2.55
CA GLU A 95 -8.49 15.08 3.94
C GLU A 95 -7.15 15.75 4.20
N ILE A 96 -7.15 16.67 5.14
CA ILE A 96 -5.95 17.37 5.60
C ILE A 96 -5.82 17.06 7.08
N TYR A 97 -4.64 16.59 7.48
CA TYR A 97 -4.28 16.32 8.87
C TYR A 97 -3.13 17.24 9.24
N GLU A 98 -3.08 17.74 10.47
CA GLU A 98 -1.89 18.41 10.95
C GLU A 98 -0.73 17.41 11.11
N LEU A 99 0.53 17.85 11.08
CA LEU A 99 1.67 16.94 11.37
C LEU A 99 1.58 16.33 12.77
N SER A 100 0.95 17.05 13.72
CA SER A 100 0.64 16.58 15.07
C SER A 100 -0.33 15.39 15.08
N GLU A 101 -1.17 15.24 14.05
CA GLU A 101 -2.16 14.17 13.87
C GLU A 101 -1.61 12.95 13.12
N LYS A 102 -0.28 12.77 13.05
CA LYS A 102 0.37 11.65 12.34
C LYS A 102 -0.24 10.28 12.67
N GLU A 103 -0.56 10.04 13.93
CA GLU A 103 -1.12 8.74 14.37
C GLU A 103 -2.57 8.54 13.91
N LYS A 104 -3.34 9.63 13.80
CA LYS A 104 -4.70 9.59 13.25
C LYS A 104 -4.68 9.29 11.75
N LEU A 105 -3.77 9.93 11.01
CA LEU A 105 -3.53 9.61 9.60
C LEU A 105 -3.06 8.15 9.41
N PHE A 106 -2.17 7.67 10.28
CA PHE A 106 -1.74 6.27 10.27
C PHE A 106 -2.92 5.31 10.35
N ASN A 107 -3.82 5.52 11.32
CA ASN A 107 -4.99 4.68 11.51
C ASN A 107 -5.91 4.74 10.28
N GLU A 108 -6.13 5.92 9.71
CA GLU A 108 -6.96 6.09 8.50
C GLU A 108 -6.40 5.29 7.30
N ILE A 109 -5.11 5.42 7.03
CA ILE A 109 -4.44 4.69 5.95
C ILE A 109 -4.51 3.18 6.20
N TYR A 110 -4.28 2.76 7.44
CA TYR A 110 -4.35 1.36 7.82
C TYR A 110 -5.75 0.80 7.59
N ASP A 111 -6.79 1.49 8.06
CA ASP A 111 -8.18 1.05 7.92
C ASP A 111 -8.60 0.97 6.45
N ASP A 112 -8.25 1.96 5.61
CA ASP A 112 -8.57 1.95 4.18
C ASP A 112 -7.88 0.77 3.44
N ILE A 113 -6.61 0.50 3.74
CA ILE A 113 -5.87 -0.64 3.16
C ILE A 113 -6.43 -1.95 3.69
N ASN A 114 -6.67 -2.04 4.99
CA ASN A 114 -7.16 -3.24 5.63
C ASN A 114 -8.57 -3.59 5.16
N GLU A 115 -9.45 -2.61 4.97
CA GLU A 115 -10.76 -2.79 4.35
C GLU A 115 -10.64 -3.33 2.92
N ALA A 116 -9.71 -2.79 2.12
CA ALA A 116 -9.49 -3.30 0.76
C ALA A 116 -8.97 -4.74 0.74
N LEU A 117 -8.06 -5.10 1.65
CA LEU A 117 -7.50 -6.45 1.73
C LEU A 117 -8.50 -7.45 2.36
N ILE A 118 -9.17 -7.09 3.43
CA ILE A 118 -10.11 -7.98 4.13
C ILE A 118 -11.46 -7.99 3.42
N ASN A 119 -12.12 -6.85 3.26
CA ASN A 119 -13.52 -6.84 2.83
C ASN A 119 -13.66 -6.98 1.31
N LYS A 120 -12.82 -6.28 0.53
CA LYS A 120 -12.93 -6.30 -0.94
C LYS A 120 -12.25 -7.52 -1.56
N PHE A 121 -11.14 -7.99 -0.96
CA PHE A 121 -10.41 -9.16 -1.43
C PHE A 121 -10.73 -10.46 -0.66
N ASN A 122 -11.50 -10.38 0.42
CA ASN A 122 -11.85 -11.49 1.31
C ASN A 122 -10.62 -12.27 1.83
N ILE A 123 -9.55 -11.59 2.25
CA ILE A 123 -8.30 -12.27 2.63
C ILE A 123 -8.47 -13.26 3.80
N LYS A 124 -9.42 -12.98 4.71
CA LYS A 124 -9.63 -13.70 5.98
C LYS A 124 -10.35 -15.05 5.86
N ASP A 125 -11.18 -15.28 4.84
CA ASP A 125 -12.04 -16.49 4.78
C ASP A 125 -11.41 -17.72 4.11
N ASN A 126 -10.16 -17.65 3.64
CA ASN A 126 -9.61 -18.74 2.83
C ASN A 126 -8.64 -19.62 3.62
N ASN A 127 -9.09 -20.83 3.94
CA ASN A 127 -8.32 -22.04 4.27
C ASN A 127 -7.33 -22.47 3.15
N GLU A 128 -6.86 -21.54 2.31
CA GLU A 128 -6.12 -21.80 1.07
C GLU A 128 -4.66 -21.35 1.19
N ASP A 129 -3.76 -22.03 0.49
CA ASP A 129 -2.35 -21.63 0.35
C ASP A 129 -2.24 -20.25 -0.35
N ILE A 130 -2.26 -19.16 0.42
CA ILE A 130 -1.99 -17.81 -0.08
C ILE A 130 -0.48 -17.61 -0.17
N LYS A 131 -0.01 -17.30 -1.38
CA LYS A 131 1.40 -17.02 -1.65
C LYS A 131 1.58 -15.58 -2.10
N TYR A 132 2.72 -14.98 -1.78
CA TYR A 132 3.09 -13.67 -2.31
C TYR A 132 4.46 -13.67 -2.97
N LYS A 133 4.65 -12.75 -3.92
CA LYS A 133 5.92 -12.50 -4.60
C LYS A 133 6.19 -11.00 -4.67
N SER A 134 7.36 -10.57 -4.20
CA SER A 134 7.89 -9.21 -4.41
C SER A 134 8.71 -9.19 -5.70
N PHE A 135 8.49 -8.17 -6.54
CA PHE A 135 9.20 -8.02 -7.82
C PHE A 135 10.60 -7.43 -7.65
N TYR A 136 10.79 -6.52 -6.70
CA TYR A 136 12.11 -5.92 -6.48
C TYR A 136 13.13 -6.97 -6.01
N LYS A 137 12.73 -7.87 -5.10
CA LYS A 137 13.69 -8.73 -4.41
C LYS A 137 14.04 -10.02 -5.15
N LYS A 138 13.40 -10.29 -6.30
CA LYS A 138 13.52 -11.56 -7.06
C LYS A 138 13.39 -12.81 -6.16
N GLU A 139 12.71 -12.69 -5.02
CA GLU A 139 12.60 -13.74 -4.01
C GLU A 139 11.61 -14.84 -4.44
N SER A 140 11.82 -16.05 -3.95
CA SER A 140 10.88 -17.18 -4.07
C SER A 140 9.56 -16.86 -3.38
N CYS A 141 8.45 -17.42 -3.86
CA CYS A 141 7.11 -17.15 -3.34
C CYS A 141 7.05 -17.41 -1.82
N GLY A 142 6.75 -16.39 -1.03
CA GLY A 142 6.48 -16.51 0.41
C GLY A 142 5.02 -16.86 0.69
N LYS A 143 4.67 -17.09 1.95
CA LYS A 143 3.28 -17.29 2.42
C LYS A 143 2.70 -15.98 2.96
N VAL A 144 1.38 -15.83 2.87
CA VAL A 144 0.68 -14.75 3.58
C VAL A 144 0.09 -15.35 4.86
N ILE A 145 0.42 -14.74 6.00
CA ILE A 145 -0.11 -15.10 7.31
C ILE A 145 -1.05 -13.98 7.74
N ILE A 146 -2.24 -14.34 8.15
CA ILE A 146 -3.21 -13.43 8.74
C ILE A 146 -3.36 -13.85 10.18
N GLU A 147 -2.88 -13.01 11.10
CA GLU A 147 -3.01 -13.28 12.53
C GLU A 147 -4.35 -12.72 12.99
N HIS A 148 -5.33 -13.62 13.14
CA HIS A 148 -6.73 -13.28 13.42
C HIS A 148 -6.91 -12.51 14.74
N ASP A 149 -6.07 -12.77 15.74
CA ASP A 149 -6.20 -12.18 17.08
C ASP A 149 -5.81 -10.69 17.13
N PHE A 150 -5.05 -10.22 16.14
CA PHE A 150 -4.53 -8.84 16.11
C PHE A 150 -4.95 -8.04 14.87
N ASN A 151 -5.80 -8.62 14.01
CA ASN A 151 -6.10 -8.06 12.68
C ASN A 151 -4.83 -7.76 11.86
N GLU A 152 -3.73 -8.44 12.12
CA GLU A 152 -2.46 -8.18 11.46
C GLU A 152 -2.35 -8.99 10.17
N ILE A 153 -1.96 -8.30 9.10
CA ILE A 153 -1.64 -8.92 7.81
C ILE A 153 -0.12 -8.94 7.66
N ILE A 154 0.45 -10.15 7.62
CA ILE A 154 1.89 -10.38 7.54
C ILE A 154 2.22 -11.19 6.30
N PHE A 155 3.02 -10.63 5.40
CA PHE A 155 3.60 -11.36 4.27
C PHE A 155 4.92 -11.98 4.71
N LYS A 156 4.99 -13.29 4.89
CA LYS A 156 6.16 -14.00 5.43
C LYS A 156 6.80 -14.94 4.40
N SER A 157 8.08 -14.73 4.10
CA SER A 157 8.94 -15.69 3.41
C SER A 157 9.92 -16.32 4.40
N ASP A 158 10.67 -17.33 3.96
CA ASP A 158 11.71 -17.96 4.79
C ASP A 158 12.79 -16.98 5.27
N LYS A 159 12.91 -15.82 4.61
CA LYS A 159 13.94 -14.81 4.91
C LYS A 159 13.40 -13.55 5.55
N ARG A 160 12.09 -13.25 5.43
CA ARG A 160 11.52 -11.94 5.78
C ARG A 160 10.06 -12.02 6.19
N ALA A 161 9.62 -11.00 6.93
CA ALA A 161 8.21 -10.73 7.21
C ALA A 161 7.93 -9.26 6.90
N ILE A 162 6.84 -8.97 6.17
CA ILE A 162 6.30 -7.63 5.96
C ILE A 162 4.99 -7.56 6.72
N ASN A 163 4.99 -6.87 7.85
CA ASN A 163 3.78 -6.53 8.58
C ASN A 163 3.22 -5.22 8.00
N ILE A 164 1.95 -5.20 7.60
CA ILE A 164 1.32 -4.04 6.94
C ILE A 164 1.26 -2.81 7.85
N GLN A 165 1.03 -2.97 9.16
CA GLN A 165 1.05 -1.83 10.09
C GLN A 165 2.44 -1.20 10.13
N ASN A 166 3.49 -2.01 10.31
CA ASN A 166 4.87 -1.52 10.32
C ASN A 166 5.26 -0.89 8.98
N PHE A 167 4.80 -1.46 7.87
CA PHE A 167 4.97 -0.90 6.54
C PHE A 167 4.33 0.50 6.44
N ILE A 168 3.08 0.69 6.88
CA ILE A 168 2.41 1.99 6.85
C ILE A 168 3.09 3.01 7.78
N ARG A 169 3.54 2.57 8.97
CA ARG A 169 4.32 3.45 9.87
C ARG A 169 5.60 3.95 9.20
N THR A 170 6.29 3.06 8.49
CA THR A 170 7.56 3.39 7.82
C THR A 170 7.34 4.37 6.65
N ILE A 171 6.27 4.19 5.85
CA ILE A 171 6.03 5.08 4.71
C ILE A 171 5.68 6.50 5.17
N LEU A 172 5.05 6.69 6.33
CA LEU A 172 4.69 8.01 6.87
C LEU A 172 5.90 8.88 7.24
N ASP A 173 7.11 8.32 7.24
CA ASP A 173 8.35 9.08 7.41
C ASP A 173 8.83 9.72 6.09
N TYR A 174 8.28 9.32 4.94
CA TYR A 174 8.59 9.91 3.64
C TYR A 174 7.79 11.19 3.39
N GLU A 175 8.27 12.03 2.45
CA GLU A 175 7.63 13.30 2.10
C GLU A 175 6.39 13.11 1.23
N GLY A 176 6.29 11.98 0.54
CA GLY A 176 5.07 11.59 -0.15
C GLY A 176 5.04 10.10 -0.43
N PHE A 177 3.85 9.61 -0.73
CA PHE A 177 3.65 8.20 -0.96
C PHE A 177 2.39 7.89 -1.78
N LEU A 178 2.42 6.76 -2.48
CA LEU A 178 1.32 6.20 -3.25
C LEU A 178 1.25 4.68 -3.06
N ILE A 179 0.09 4.16 -2.64
CA ILE A 179 -0.30 2.74 -2.70
C ILE A 179 -1.41 2.56 -3.73
N ARG A 180 -1.32 1.45 -4.46
CA ARG A 180 -2.36 0.97 -5.35
C ARG A 180 -2.62 -0.47 -5.04
N VAL A 181 -3.88 -0.78 -4.75
CA VAL A 181 -4.34 -2.14 -4.48
C VAL A 181 -5.32 -2.50 -5.59
N GLN A 182 -4.93 -3.43 -6.46
CA GLN A 182 -5.74 -3.93 -7.56
C GLN A 182 -6.15 -5.37 -7.30
N ILE A 183 -7.46 -5.61 -7.28
CA ILE A 183 -8.05 -6.94 -7.19
C ILE A 183 -8.18 -7.50 -8.61
N ILE A 184 -7.55 -8.63 -8.85
CA ILE A 184 -7.59 -9.36 -10.11
C ILE A 184 -8.68 -10.42 -10.00
N LYS A 185 -9.82 -10.17 -10.65
CA LYS A 185 -10.87 -11.18 -10.75
C LYS A 185 -10.43 -12.20 -11.80
N SER A 186 -10.54 -13.49 -11.47
CA SER A 186 -10.44 -14.54 -12.48
C SER A 186 -11.55 -14.32 -13.51
N ASN A 187 -11.19 -14.28 -14.79
CA ASN A 187 -12.19 -14.35 -15.85
C ASN A 187 -12.86 -15.72 -15.75
N ASN A 188 -14.15 -15.72 -15.39
CA ASN A 188 -15.01 -16.89 -15.56
C ASN A 188 -15.29 -17.09 -17.05
#